data_AF-A0A5P2QWK5-F1
#
_entry.id   AF-A0A5P2QWK5-F1
#
_cell.length_a   1.000
_cell.length_b   1.000
_cell.length_c   1.000
_cell.angle_alpha   90.00
_cell.angle_beta   90.00
_cell.angle_gamma   90.00
#
_symmetry.space_group_name_H-M   'P 1'
#
loop_
_entity.id
_entity.type
_entity.pdbx_description
1 polymer ?
#
loop_
_entity_poly.entity_id
_entity_poly.type
_entity_poly.pdbx_seq_one_letter_code
_entity_poly.pdbx_strand_id
1 'polypeptide(L)'
;MKYGLPLAAAACAADQDRLEDFAVRGALQAALVWAMKEFIDTPIARRPSGEAGGFPSGHTAAAFFGAGDLAGKCFEDKPWAGAAAYGAAGLTGWSRVHAGEHTPEQVFTGALIGVSFGAASFGIGTEGVGFRWGMRF
;
A
#
# COMPACT_ATOMS: atom_id res chain seq x y z
N MET A 1 -10.76 3.95 -4.28
CA MET A 1 -11.14 2.56 -3.90
C MET A 1 -10.12 2.04 -2.91
N LYS A 2 -10.47 1.78 -1.65
CA LYS A 2 -9.48 1.35 -0.62
C LYS A 2 -9.05 -0.12 -0.78
N TYR A 3 -9.98 -0.97 -1.19
CA TYR A 3 -9.85 -2.42 -1.04
C TYR A 3 -9.61 -3.18 -2.35
N GLY A 4 -9.83 -2.57 -3.52
CA GLY A 4 -9.73 -3.27 -4.81
C GLY A 4 -8.38 -3.92 -5.07
N LEU A 5 -7.30 -3.14 -5.01
CA LEU A 5 -5.93 -3.64 -5.20
C LEU A 5 -5.49 -4.63 -4.11
N PRO A 6 -5.70 -4.37 -2.80
CA PRO A 6 -5.45 -5.36 -1.76
C PRO A 6 -6.20 -6.69 -1.93
N LEU A 7 -7.46 -6.65 -2.35
CA LEU A 7 -8.25 -7.88 -2.55
C LEU A 7 -7.74 -8.67 -3.76
N ALA A 8 -7.39 -8.00 -4.86
CA ALA A 8 -6.76 -8.67 -6.00
C ALA A 8 -5.40 -9.28 -5.62
N ALA A 9 -4.60 -8.57 -4.83
CA ALA A 9 -3.34 -9.08 -4.30
C ALA A 9 -3.55 -10.28 -3.37
N ALA A 10 -4.54 -10.22 -2.46
CA ALA A 10 -4.88 -11.32 -1.56
C ALA A 10 -5.31 -12.58 -2.33
N ALA A 11 -6.11 -12.41 -3.39
CA ALA A 11 -6.52 -13.53 -4.25
C ALA A 11 -5.30 -14.19 -4.92
N CYS A 12 -4.37 -13.39 -5.46
CA CYS A 12 -3.14 -13.92 -6.05
C CYS A 12 -2.21 -14.56 -5.00
N ALA A 13 -2.12 -13.97 -3.81
CA ALA A 13 -1.35 -14.50 -2.70
C ALA A 13 -1.92 -15.85 -2.21
N ALA A 14 -3.24 -16.02 -2.22
CA ALA A 14 -3.88 -17.30 -1.91
C ALA A 14 -3.56 -18.38 -2.96
N ASP A 15 -3.56 -18.02 -4.25
CA ASP A 15 -3.21 -18.93 -5.36
C ASP A 15 -1.73 -19.38 -5.33
N GLN A 16 -0.86 -18.57 -4.73
CA GLN A 16 0.58 -18.85 -4.61
C GLN A 16 1.01 -19.35 -3.21
N ASP A 17 0.07 -19.76 -2.34
CA ASP A 17 0.35 -20.21 -0.96
C ASP A 17 1.08 -19.18 -0.08
N ARG A 18 0.87 -17.88 -0.33
CA ARG A 18 1.52 -16.73 0.36
C ARG A 18 0.57 -15.94 1.24
N LEU A 19 -0.66 -16.42 1.43
CA LEU A 19 -1.73 -15.65 2.05
C LEU A 19 -1.38 -15.25 3.50
N GLU A 20 -0.71 -16.13 4.25
CA GLU A 20 -0.29 -15.84 5.62
C GLU A 20 0.72 -14.68 5.68
N ASP A 21 1.81 -14.77 4.90
CA ASP A 21 2.80 -13.69 4.76
C ASP A 21 2.15 -12.36 4.33
N PHE A 22 1.25 -12.42 3.33
CA PHE A 22 0.50 -11.26 2.85
C PHE A 22 -0.37 -10.66 3.95
N ALA A 23 -1.12 -11.48 4.68
CA ALA A 23 -2.01 -11.03 5.76
C ALA A 23 -1.22 -10.37 6.90
N VAL A 24 -0.09 -10.96 7.30
CA VAL A 24 0.78 -10.39 8.35
C VAL A 24 1.35 -9.04 7.91
N ARG A 25 1.88 -8.94 6.69
CA ARG A 25 2.40 -7.65 6.15
C ARG A 25 1.30 -6.60 6.05
N GLY A 26 0.12 -6.97 5.57
CA GLY A 26 -1.03 -6.08 5.47
C GLY A 26 -1.53 -5.59 6.83
N ALA A 27 -1.56 -6.47 7.83
CA ALA A 27 -1.92 -6.13 9.20
C ALA A 27 -0.91 -5.16 9.83
N LEU A 28 0.40 -5.43 9.67
CA LEU A 28 1.47 -4.56 10.17
C LEU A 28 1.45 -3.19 9.48
N GLN A 29 1.24 -3.14 8.17
CA GLN A 29 1.05 -1.90 7.42
C GLN A 29 -0.12 -1.10 7.99
N ALA A 30 -1.27 -1.74 8.19
CA ALA A 30 -2.47 -1.09 8.69
C ALA A 30 -2.27 -0.58 10.13
N ALA A 31 -1.63 -1.38 10.98
CA ALA A 31 -1.30 -1.02 12.35
C ALA A 31 -0.35 0.20 12.39
N LEU A 32 0.67 0.23 11.55
CA LEU A 32 1.59 1.36 11.44
C LEU A 32 0.85 2.64 11.03
N VAL A 33 0.02 2.58 9.99
CA VAL A 33 -0.76 3.74 9.54
C VAL A 33 -1.73 4.21 10.62
N TRP A 34 -2.38 3.29 11.32
CA TRP A 34 -3.27 3.62 12.43
C TRP A 34 -2.51 4.29 13.57
N ALA A 35 -1.37 3.74 13.99
CA ALA A 35 -0.53 4.32 15.03
C ALA A 35 -0.06 5.73 14.65
N MET A 36 0.39 5.93 13.40
CA MET A 36 0.79 7.25 12.93
C MET A 36 -0.35 8.26 12.98
N LYS A 37 -1.59 7.85 12.67
CA LYS A 37 -2.78 8.71 12.74
C LYS A 37 -3.12 9.12 14.17
N GLU A 38 -2.93 8.20 15.11
CA GLU A 38 -3.29 8.41 16.51
C GLU A 38 -2.22 9.22 17.27
N PHE A 39 -0.95 8.95 16.99
CA PHE A 39 0.16 9.49 17.79
C PHE A 39 0.87 10.69 17.16
N ILE A 40 0.67 10.99 15.87
CA ILE A 40 1.26 12.18 15.24
C ILE A 40 0.22 13.31 15.23
N ASP A 41 0.42 14.30 16.10
CA ASP A 41 -0.35 15.54 16.09
C ASP A 41 0.54 16.75 15.76
N THR A 42 0.82 16.91 14.48
CA THR A 42 1.61 18.02 13.94
C THR A 42 0.83 18.69 12.79
N PRO A 43 1.24 19.86 12.29
CA PRO A 43 0.53 20.52 11.19
C PRO A 43 0.34 19.62 9.95
N ILE A 44 1.31 18.76 9.63
CA ILE A 44 1.20 17.80 8.51
C ILE A 44 0.16 16.71 8.77
N ALA A 45 -0.23 16.46 10.02
CA ALA A 45 -1.25 15.50 10.40
C ALA A 45 -2.68 16.03 10.26
N ARG A 46 -2.85 17.33 10.02
CA ARG A 46 -4.15 17.94 9.77
C ARG A 46 -4.56 17.76 8.31
N ARG A 47 -5.82 17.41 8.09
CA ARG A 47 -6.42 17.37 6.75
C ARG A 47 -6.51 18.79 6.17
N PRO A 48 -6.71 18.94 4.85
CA PRO A 48 -6.98 20.25 4.27
C PRO A 48 -8.17 20.99 4.92
N SER A 49 -9.15 20.26 5.45
CA SER A 49 -10.28 20.80 6.23
C SER A 49 -9.91 21.29 7.65
N GLY A 50 -8.71 20.98 8.15
CA GLY A 50 -8.27 21.23 9.53
C GLY A 50 -8.54 20.07 10.50
N GLU A 51 -9.33 19.08 10.09
CA GLU A 51 -9.62 17.88 10.89
C GLU A 51 -8.35 17.05 11.16
N ALA A 52 -8.33 16.34 12.28
CA ALA A 52 -7.23 15.45 12.64
C ALA A 52 -7.20 14.16 11.81
N GLY A 53 -6.15 13.35 11.99
CA GLY A 53 -6.03 12.04 11.36
C GLY A 53 -5.80 12.09 9.84
N GLY A 54 -5.20 13.16 9.33
CA GLY A 54 -4.81 13.31 7.93
C GLY A 54 -3.56 12.50 7.56
N PHE A 55 -2.61 12.33 8.48
CA PHE A 55 -1.32 11.71 8.16
C PHE A 55 -1.18 10.27 8.65
N PRO A 56 -0.68 9.33 7.81
CA PRO A 56 -0.62 9.38 6.35
C PRO A 56 -1.99 8.99 5.72
N SER A 57 -2.12 9.07 4.40
CA SER A 57 -3.33 8.58 3.71
C SER A 57 -3.42 7.05 3.78
N GLY A 58 -4.40 6.53 4.53
CA GLY A 58 -4.62 5.09 4.65
C GLY A 58 -5.20 4.43 3.40
N HIS A 59 -5.97 5.18 2.59
CA HIS A 59 -6.43 4.70 1.29
C HIS A 59 -5.26 4.48 0.33
N THR A 60 -4.32 5.43 0.33
CA THR A 60 -3.12 5.33 -0.50
C THR A 60 -2.22 4.20 -0.03
N ALA A 61 -2.00 4.08 1.29
CA ALA A 61 -1.19 2.99 1.85
C ALA A 61 -1.74 1.60 1.48
N ALA A 62 -3.04 1.37 1.65
CA ALA A 62 -3.65 0.10 1.25
C ALA A 62 -3.52 -0.15 -0.27
N ALA A 63 -3.81 0.86 -1.10
CA ALA A 63 -3.73 0.71 -2.54
C ALA A 63 -2.31 0.38 -3.03
N PHE A 64 -1.28 1.07 -2.51
CA PHE A 64 0.11 0.80 -2.86
C PHE A 64 0.66 -0.49 -2.24
N PHE A 65 0.12 -0.94 -1.11
CA PHE A 65 0.40 -2.28 -0.57
C PHE A 65 -0.04 -3.38 -1.55
N GLY A 66 -1.30 -3.34 -1.99
CA GLY A 66 -1.81 -4.29 -2.97
C GLY A 66 -1.08 -4.20 -4.31
N ALA A 67 -0.82 -2.99 -4.81
CA ALA A 67 -0.09 -2.80 -6.06
C ALA A 67 1.36 -3.30 -6.00
N GLY A 68 2.07 -3.03 -4.90
CA GLY A 68 3.44 -3.49 -4.72
C GLY A 68 3.55 -5.02 -4.64
N ASP A 69 2.60 -5.67 -3.97
CA ASP A 69 2.56 -7.13 -3.91
C ASP A 69 2.22 -7.75 -5.27
N LEU A 70 1.20 -7.21 -5.96
CA LEU A 70 0.86 -7.63 -7.32
C LEU A 70 2.03 -7.47 -8.29
N ALA A 71 2.66 -6.30 -8.34
CA ALA A 71 3.79 -6.05 -9.22
C ALA A 71 4.99 -6.96 -8.88
N GLY A 72 5.32 -7.09 -7.59
CA GLY A 72 6.52 -7.79 -7.12
C GLY A 72 6.43 -9.31 -7.13
N LYS A 73 5.21 -9.88 -7.12
CA LYS A 73 5.00 -11.33 -6.92
C LYS A 73 4.01 -11.93 -7.93
N CYS A 74 2.90 -11.25 -8.21
CA CYS A 74 1.87 -11.76 -9.12
C CYS A 74 2.22 -11.52 -10.60
N PHE A 75 2.84 -10.38 -10.88
CA PHE A 75 3.13 -9.87 -12.22
C PHE A 75 4.63 -9.68 -12.43
N GLU A 76 5.47 -10.47 -11.75
CA GLU A 76 6.94 -10.37 -11.83
C GLU A 76 7.44 -10.39 -13.29
N ASP A 77 6.84 -11.23 -14.13
CA ASP A 77 7.19 -11.37 -15.55
C ASP A 77 6.38 -10.46 -16.50
N LYS A 78 5.50 -9.60 -15.95
CA LYS A 78 4.56 -8.75 -16.70
C LYS A 78 4.68 -7.29 -16.24
N PRO A 79 5.76 -6.58 -16.62
CA PRO A 79 6.03 -5.23 -16.13
C PRO A 79 4.90 -4.23 -16.43
N TRP A 80 4.19 -4.40 -17.56
CA TRP A 80 3.04 -3.55 -17.91
C TRP A 80 1.87 -3.71 -16.93
N ALA A 81 1.65 -4.92 -16.39
CA ALA A 81 0.58 -5.19 -15.43
C ALA A 81 0.94 -4.62 -14.05
N GLY A 82 2.22 -4.71 -13.66
CA GLY A 82 2.75 -4.00 -12.49
C GLY A 82 2.59 -2.49 -12.61
N ALA A 83 2.94 -1.91 -13.76
CA ALA A 83 2.75 -0.48 -14.03
C ALA A 83 1.27 -0.07 -13.97
N ALA A 84 0.36 -0.89 -14.51
CA ALA A 84 -1.09 -0.64 -14.41
C ALA A 84 -1.58 -0.68 -12.96
N ALA A 85 -1.10 -1.63 -12.15
CA ALA A 85 -1.44 -1.72 -10.73
C ALA A 85 -0.97 -0.48 -9.95
N TYR A 86 0.27 -0.03 -10.16
CA TYR A 86 0.77 1.22 -9.57
C TYR A 86 0.03 2.45 -10.09
N GLY A 87 -0.36 2.48 -11.36
CA GLY A 87 -1.22 3.53 -11.94
C GLY A 87 -2.56 3.63 -11.22
N ALA A 88 -3.23 2.49 -10.99
CA ALA A 88 -4.48 2.43 -10.23
C ALA A 88 -4.30 2.88 -8.76
N ALA A 89 -3.16 2.55 -8.14
CA ALA A 89 -2.82 3.04 -6.80
C ALA A 89 -2.59 4.56 -6.79
N GLY A 90 -1.90 5.09 -7.80
CA GLY A 90 -1.71 6.52 -8.03
C GLY A 90 -3.03 7.27 -8.19
N LEU A 91 -3.96 6.74 -8.98
CA LEU A 91 -5.32 7.30 -9.11
C LEU A 91 -6.09 7.29 -7.79
N THR A 92 -5.88 6.28 -6.94
CA THR A 92 -6.44 6.28 -5.59
C THR A 92 -5.86 7.41 -4.76
N GLY A 93 -4.54 7.61 -4.77
CA GLY A 93 -3.90 8.75 -4.11
C GLY A 93 -4.41 10.10 -4.61
N TRP A 94 -4.42 10.29 -5.94
CA TRP A 94 -4.94 11.48 -6.60
C TRP A 94 -6.37 11.80 -6.18
N SER A 95 -7.25 10.78 -6.15
CA SER A 95 -8.64 10.95 -5.73
C SER A 95 -8.78 11.52 -4.31
N ARG A 96 -7.85 11.21 -3.41
CA ARG A 96 -7.87 11.74 -2.04
C ARG A 96 -7.45 13.21 -1.98
N VAL A 97 -6.47 13.60 -2.79
CA VAL A 97 -6.09 15.01 -2.91
C VAL A 97 -7.23 15.81 -3.54
N HIS A 98 -7.78 15.30 -4.64
CA HIS A 98 -8.86 15.98 -5.37
C HIS A 98 -10.14 16.13 -4.53
N ALA A 99 -10.43 15.18 -3.64
CA ALA A 99 -11.55 15.27 -2.71
C ALA A 99 -11.31 16.21 -1.52
N GLY A 100 -10.13 16.85 -1.40
CA GLY A 100 -9.78 17.70 -0.26
C GLY A 100 -9.53 16.92 1.04
N GLU A 101 -9.32 15.61 0.95
CA GLU A 101 -9.23 14.71 2.10
C GLU A 101 -7.81 14.59 2.65
N HIS A 102 -6.82 14.74 1.76
CA HIS A 102 -5.41 14.61 2.08
C HIS A 102 -4.54 15.59 1.28
N THR A 103 -3.41 16.00 1.85
CA THR A 103 -2.37 16.73 1.10
C THR A 103 -1.52 15.77 0.25
N PRO A 104 -0.79 16.27 -0.77
CA PRO A 104 0.13 15.45 -1.56
C PRO A 104 1.17 14.71 -0.71
N GLU A 105 1.68 15.34 0.36
CA GLU A 105 2.67 14.73 1.27
C GLU A 105 2.05 13.59 2.07
N GLN A 106 0.83 13.75 2.58
CA GLN A 106 0.10 12.68 3.28
C GLN A 106 -0.15 11.48 2.35
N VAL A 107 -0.45 11.75 1.08
CA VAL A 107 -0.61 10.72 0.04
C VAL A 107 0.73 10.05 -0.26
N PHE A 108 1.81 10.82 -0.45
CA PHE A 108 3.14 10.30 -0.75
C PHE A 108 3.68 9.41 0.38
N THR A 109 3.56 9.81 1.64
CA THR A 109 3.95 8.97 2.79
C THR A 109 3.12 7.69 2.84
N GLY A 110 1.81 7.78 2.58
CA GLY A 110 0.97 6.59 2.48
C GLY A 110 1.46 5.63 1.39
N ALA A 111 1.80 6.15 0.21
CA ALA A 111 2.34 5.36 -0.90
C ALA A 111 3.64 4.66 -0.51
N LEU A 112 4.60 5.37 0.10
CA LEU A 112 5.88 4.80 0.54
C LEU A 112 5.67 3.62 1.50
N ILE A 113 4.85 3.81 2.55
CA ILE A 113 4.53 2.75 3.51
C ILE A 113 3.89 1.56 2.79
N GLY A 114 2.91 1.81 1.94
CA GLY A 114 2.22 0.78 1.17
C GLY A 114 3.19 -0.06 0.35
N VAL A 115 4.00 0.57 -0.50
CA VAL A 115 4.94 -0.16 -1.36
C VAL A 115 5.97 -0.93 -0.56
N SER A 116 6.51 -0.37 0.53
CA SER A 116 7.50 -1.08 1.35
C SER A 116 6.96 -2.41 1.88
N PHE A 117 5.74 -2.42 2.43
CA PHE A 117 5.12 -3.67 2.90
C PHE A 117 4.63 -4.57 1.75
N GLY A 118 4.23 -4.00 0.62
CA GLY A 118 3.81 -4.76 -0.56
C GLY A 118 4.98 -5.50 -1.21
N ALA A 119 6.13 -4.85 -1.30
CA ALA A 119 7.35 -5.41 -1.89
C ALA A 119 8.07 -6.40 -0.96
N ALA A 120 7.93 -6.26 0.36
CA ALA A 120 8.54 -7.16 1.32
C ALA A 120 7.95 -8.58 1.29
N SER A 121 8.73 -9.54 1.81
CA SER A 121 8.39 -10.93 2.10
C SER A 121 9.10 -11.26 3.43
N PHE A 122 8.35 -11.69 4.45
CA PHE A 122 8.89 -11.95 5.78
C PHE A 122 9.21 -13.44 6.01
N GLY A 123 8.99 -14.29 5.01
CA GLY A 123 9.30 -15.72 5.11
C GLY A 123 8.34 -16.49 6.01
N ILE A 124 7.19 -15.91 6.36
CA ILE A 124 6.16 -16.56 7.18
C ILE A 124 5.32 -17.44 6.24
N GLY A 125 5.44 -18.76 6.36
CA GLY A 125 4.74 -19.69 5.46
C GLY A 125 5.25 -19.69 4.01
N THR A 126 6.40 -19.07 3.72
CA THR A 126 7.01 -19.04 2.38
C THR A 126 8.51 -19.36 2.45
N GLU A 127 9.13 -19.67 1.31
CA GLU A 127 10.52 -20.19 1.23
C GLU A 127 11.63 -19.19 1.61
N GLY A 128 11.31 -17.94 2.00
CA GLY A 128 12.33 -17.01 2.50
C GLY A 128 11.94 -15.54 2.67
N VAL A 129 12.84 -14.79 3.32
CA VAL A 129 12.78 -13.34 3.48
C VAL A 129 13.30 -12.66 2.21
N GLY A 130 12.62 -11.62 1.73
CA GLY A 130 13.05 -10.92 0.53
C GLY A 130 12.31 -9.61 0.28
N PHE A 131 12.75 -8.88 -0.75
CA PHE A 131 12.15 -7.62 -1.16
C PHE A 131 12.11 -7.54 -2.69
N ARG A 132 10.91 -7.48 -3.27
CA ARG A 132 10.70 -7.44 -4.73
C ARG A 132 9.76 -6.30 -5.10
N TRP A 133 10.30 -5.31 -5.81
CA TRP A 133 9.56 -4.09 -6.18
C TRP A 133 8.70 -4.25 -7.46
N GLY A 134 8.96 -5.30 -8.26
CA GLY A 134 8.11 -5.65 -9.42
C GLY A 134 8.36 -4.85 -10.70
N MET A 135 9.46 -4.11 -10.79
CA MET A 135 9.88 -3.40 -12.01
C MET A 135 11.25 -3.92 -12.43
N ARG A 136 11.28 -5.07 -13.11
CA ARG A 136 12.45 -5.52 -13.88
C ARG A 136 12.29 -4.95 -15.28
N PHE A 137 13.20 -4.06 -15.67
CA PHE A 137 13.29 -3.49 -17.02
C PHE A 137 14.36 -4.22 -17.82
#